data_AF-G9QPG4-F1
#
_entry.id   AF-G9QPG4-F1
#
_cell.length_a   1.000
_cell.length_b   1.000
_cell.length_c   1.000
_cell.angle_alpha   90.00
_cell.angle_beta   90.00
_cell.angle_gamma   90.00
#
_symmetry.space_group_name_H-M   'P 1'
#
loop_
_entity.id
_entity.type
_entity.pdbx_description
1 polymer ?
#
loop_
_entity_poly.entity_id
_entity_poly.type
_entity_poly.pdbx_seq_one_letter_code
_entity_poly.pdbx_strand_id
1 'polypeptide(L)'
;MTKEEQIAKKILQYTGGKENIRKLAHCMTRVRLELKNEEKADIVALRQIEGVMGVVDDGTLQIIVGPGTVNKVADAISRSTGIKIGEETAEPDELTFEERAALKKANIKSKNQTPFKNFLRKIGNIFIPLIPGLVASGIINGAANFAKNVGVDDKTTWMQILLLVGSCIFTYLAVLVGWNTAKEFNGTPVLGAIAGMLLFNPGLAEIHIYGDALIPGRGGLFGVIFAAWLMTIVEKQIRKIMPNSIDIIFTPLITVLIVSILSLYAIQPVAGVVADGITTGIKAILDVGGVIAGAILAGFFLPLVMLGLHQGLTPIHLELIHATGSTPLLPVLAMAGAGQVGAAIAIFVKTKNKKLRSIIKGGLPAGFLGIGEPLLYGVTLPLGRPFVTACLGAAVGGAFQAFMKTAASAIGVSGLSLTPLIVDNKYFYYLIGIVIAYACGFIFTYLFGYKEEMSENIK
;
A
#
# COMPACT_ATOMS: atom_id res chain seq x y z
N MET A 1 -30.87 18.71 4.87
CA MET A 1 -29.60 18.95 5.58
C MET A 1 -29.78 18.55 7.01
N THR A 2 -28.86 17.77 7.58
CA THR A 2 -28.89 17.46 9.02
C THR A 2 -28.53 18.70 9.85
N LYS A 3 -28.80 18.68 11.16
CA LYS A 3 -28.45 19.78 12.08
C LYS A 3 -26.95 20.11 12.03
N GLU A 4 -26.11 19.08 11.92
CA GLU A 4 -24.65 19.22 11.88
C GLU A 4 -24.14 19.82 10.56
N GLU A 5 -24.79 19.50 9.43
CA GLU A 5 -24.48 20.13 8.13
C GLU A 5 -24.85 21.62 8.12
N GLN A 6 -25.94 22.00 8.79
CA GLN A 6 -26.32 23.41 8.94
C GLN A 6 -25.31 24.19 9.80
N ILE A 7 -24.84 23.59 10.89
CA ILE A 7 -23.78 24.16 11.74
C ILE A 7 -22.49 24.33 10.92
N ALA A 8 -22.04 23.30 10.20
CA ALA A 8 -20.85 23.36 9.35
C ALA A 8 -20.93 24.46 8.28
N LYS A 9 -22.10 24.59 7.62
CA LYS A 9 -22.32 25.62 6.59
C LYS A 9 -22.25 27.03 7.17
N LYS A 10 -22.87 27.27 8.34
CA LYS A 10 -22.82 28.57 9.02
C LYS A 10 -21.41 28.88 9.50
N ILE A 11 -20.67 27.90 10.04
CA ILE A 11 -19.27 28.06 10.42
C ILE A 11 -18.45 28.54 9.22
N LEU A 12 -18.55 27.88 8.06
CA LEU A 12 -17.84 28.27 6.85
C LEU A 12 -18.22 29.66 6.34
N GLN A 13 -19.49 30.05 6.49
CA GLN A 13 -19.94 31.39 6.09
C GLN A 13 -19.29 32.47 6.95
N TYR A 14 -19.26 32.29 8.27
CA TYR A 14 -18.73 33.29 9.20
C TYR A 14 -17.22 33.23 9.40
N THR A 15 -16.52 32.26 8.79
CA THR A 15 -15.05 32.21 8.75
C THR A 15 -14.45 32.70 7.43
N GLY A 16 -15.22 33.39 6.58
CA GLY A 16 -14.73 33.92 5.30
C GLY A 16 -14.76 32.93 4.14
N GLY A 17 -15.50 31.83 4.27
CA GLY A 17 -15.72 30.82 3.24
C GLY A 17 -14.72 29.66 3.29
N LYS A 18 -15.00 28.62 2.47
CA LYS A 18 -14.18 27.40 2.36
C LYS A 18 -12.72 27.68 2.00
N GLU A 19 -12.47 28.73 1.21
CA GLU A 19 -11.15 29.12 0.71
C GLU A 19 -10.24 29.67 1.83
N ASN A 20 -10.83 30.16 2.92
CA ASN A 20 -10.12 30.78 4.04
C ASN A 20 -9.68 29.77 5.11
N ILE A 21 -10.09 28.49 5.00
CA ILE A 21 -9.66 27.45 5.93
C ILE A 21 -8.30 26.92 5.49
N ARG A 22 -7.29 27.03 6.36
CA ARG A 22 -5.95 26.50 6.16
C ARG A 22 -5.80 25.07 6.69
N LYS A 23 -6.30 24.82 7.90
CA LYS A 23 -6.28 23.50 8.55
C LYS A 23 -7.58 23.22 9.27
N LEU A 24 -7.94 21.94 9.32
CA LEU A 24 -9.09 21.45 10.06
C LEU A 24 -8.65 20.32 10.99
N ALA A 25 -8.94 20.46 12.27
CA ALA A 25 -8.78 19.41 13.27
C ALA A 25 -9.99 19.40 14.21
N HIS A 26 -10.13 18.36 15.02
CA HIS A 26 -11.08 18.38 16.13
C HIS A 26 -10.59 17.55 17.31
N CYS A 27 -11.12 17.83 18.49
CA CYS A 27 -10.93 17.01 19.68
C CYS A 27 -12.27 16.43 20.15
N MET A 28 -12.39 16.07 21.43
CA MET A 28 -13.61 15.50 22.02
C MET A 28 -14.83 16.41 21.92
N THR A 29 -14.66 17.75 21.93
CA THR A 29 -15.79 18.70 22.01
C THR A 29 -15.67 19.92 21.11
N ARG A 30 -14.54 20.10 20.42
CA ARG A 30 -14.23 21.33 19.66
C ARG A 30 -13.75 21.01 18.25
N VAL A 31 -14.26 21.77 17.28
CA VAL A 31 -13.68 21.89 15.95
C VAL A 31 -12.62 22.99 16.00
N ARG A 32 -11.43 22.71 15.46
CA ARG A 32 -10.30 23.65 15.39
C ARG A 32 -10.04 24.00 13.94
N LEU A 33 -10.04 25.30 13.66
CA LEU A 33 -9.77 25.85 12.34
C LEU A 33 -8.54 26.75 12.42
N GLU A 34 -7.56 26.50 11.57
CA GLU A 34 -6.53 27.50 11.26
C GLU A 34 -7.00 28.26 10.02
N LEU A 35 -7.04 29.59 10.09
CA LEU A 35 -7.52 30.44 9.00
C LEU A 35 -6.36 31.05 8.24
N LYS A 36 -6.55 31.32 6.95
CA LYS A 36 -5.55 32.07 6.14
C LYS A 36 -5.55 33.55 6.47
N ASN A 37 -6.72 34.11 6.76
CA ASN A 37 -6.90 35.47 7.24
C ASN A 37 -7.91 35.47 8.38
N GLU A 38 -7.45 35.81 9.58
CA GLU A 38 -8.25 35.84 10.81
C GLU A 38 -9.26 36.99 10.84
N GLU A 39 -8.98 38.12 10.16
CA GLU A 39 -9.87 39.29 10.11
C GLU A 39 -11.21 39.00 9.40
N LYS A 40 -11.27 37.92 8.62
CA LYS A 40 -12.49 37.47 7.95
C LYS A 40 -13.40 36.62 8.84
N ALA A 41 -12.98 36.31 10.07
CA ALA A 41 -13.77 35.54 11.02
C ALA A 41 -14.65 36.45 11.88
N ASP A 42 -15.98 36.27 11.77
CA ASP A 42 -16.94 36.93 12.64
C ASP A 42 -17.19 36.10 13.90
N ILE A 43 -16.38 36.34 14.93
CA ILE A 43 -16.44 35.62 16.21
C ILE A 43 -17.80 35.83 16.90
N VAL A 44 -18.42 37.01 16.76
CA VAL A 44 -19.70 37.32 17.38
C VAL A 44 -20.82 36.51 16.73
N ALA A 45 -20.86 36.47 15.40
CA ALA A 45 -21.82 35.66 14.66
C ALA A 45 -21.63 34.16 14.88
N LEU A 46 -20.39 33.68 14.99
CA LEU A 46 -20.09 32.26 15.27
C LEU A 46 -20.68 31.80 16.61
N ARG A 47 -20.69 32.66 17.64
CA ARG A 47 -21.29 32.35 18.95
C ARG A 47 -22.81 32.29 18.93
N GLN A 48 -23.44 32.92 17.94
CA GLN A 48 -24.91 32.95 17.79
C GLN A 48 -25.44 31.76 16.98
N ILE A 49 -24.58 30.89 16.45
CA ILE A 49 -25.00 29.68 15.75
C ILE A 49 -25.67 28.72 16.74
N GLU A 50 -26.92 28.37 16.48
CA GLU A 50 -27.63 27.35 17.25
C GLU A 50 -26.87 26.00 17.24
N GLY A 51 -26.45 25.55 18.43
CA GLY A 51 -25.61 24.35 18.61
C GLY A 51 -24.13 24.63 18.82
N VAL A 52 -23.67 25.89 18.73
CA VAL A 52 -22.35 26.32 19.20
C VAL A 52 -22.44 26.77 20.66
N MET A 53 -21.65 26.14 21.52
CA MET A 53 -21.61 26.40 22.96
C MET A 53 -20.58 27.48 23.34
N GLY A 54 -19.65 27.78 22.43
CA GLY A 54 -18.61 28.78 22.64
C GLY A 54 -17.59 28.84 21.51
N VAL A 55 -16.87 29.96 21.43
CA VAL A 55 -15.79 30.18 20.48
C VAL A 55 -14.61 30.78 21.23
N VAL A 56 -13.46 30.11 21.13
CA VAL A 56 -12.20 30.48 21.78
C VAL A 56 -11.14 30.65 20.70
N ASP A 57 -10.37 31.72 20.80
CA ASP A 57 -9.22 31.96 19.94
C ASP A 57 -7.95 31.82 20.79
N ASP A 58 -7.12 30.83 20.44
CA ASP A 58 -5.90 30.43 21.18
C ASP A 58 -4.90 29.85 20.18
N GLY A 59 -4.44 30.71 19.24
CA GLY A 59 -3.59 30.37 18.10
C GLY A 59 -4.28 29.58 16.97
N THR A 60 -5.44 28.97 17.25
CA THR A 60 -6.38 28.44 16.25
C THR A 60 -7.80 28.76 16.72
N LEU A 61 -8.71 29.00 15.77
CA LEU A 61 -10.11 29.27 16.07
C LEU A 61 -10.81 27.98 16.50
N GLN A 62 -11.18 27.89 17.78
CA GLN A 62 -11.83 26.72 18.37
C GLN A 62 -13.32 26.95 18.59
N ILE A 63 -14.15 26.14 17.92
CA ILE A 63 -15.60 26.22 17.98
C ILE A 63 -16.12 25.01 18.78
N ILE A 64 -16.74 25.28 19.93
CA ILE A 64 -17.22 24.27 20.87
C ILE A 64 -18.63 23.85 20.45
N VAL A 65 -18.80 22.59 20.03
CA VAL A 65 -20.09 22.02 19.57
C VAL A 65 -20.53 20.79 20.38
N GLY A 66 -19.69 20.35 21.34
CA GLY A 66 -19.99 19.28 22.27
C GLY A 66 -19.59 17.86 21.79
N PRO A 67 -19.55 16.90 22.72
CA PRO A 67 -19.18 15.51 22.41
C PRO A 67 -20.24 14.81 21.56
N GLY A 68 -19.80 13.97 20.62
CA GLY A 68 -20.68 13.25 19.68
C GLY A 68 -21.10 14.08 18.44
N THR A 69 -21.25 15.40 18.57
CA THR A 69 -21.58 16.32 17.45
C THR A 69 -20.34 16.75 16.67
N VAL A 70 -19.21 16.92 17.38
CA VAL A 70 -17.94 17.44 16.82
C VAL A 70 -17.44 16.68 15.59
N ASN A 71 -17.46 15.35 15.61
CA ASN A 71 -16.97 14.52 14.49
C ASN A 71 -17.81 14.77 13.23
N LYS A 72 -19.13 14.85 13.37
CA LYS A 72 -20.06 15.05 12.26
C LYS A 72 -19.93 16.45 11.64
N VAL A 73 -19.74 17.48 12.48
CA VAL A 73 -19.52 18.86 12.01
C VAL A 73 -18.17 18.97 11.31
N ALA A 74 -17.11 18.40 11.88
CA ALA A 74 -15.78 18.37 11.24
C ALA A 74 -15.82 17.60 9.90
N ASP A 75 -16.50 16.45 9.84
CA ASP A 75 -16.69 15.70 8.60
C ASP A 75 -17.45 16.50 7.54
N ALA A 76 -18.47 17.25 7.93
CA ALA A 76 -19.23 18.11 7.02
C ALA A 76 -18.41 19.30 6.49
N ILE A 77 -17.57 19.91 7.33
CA ILE A 77 -16.61 20.94 6.91
C ILE A 77 -15.54 20.34 5.98
N SER A 78 -14.99 19.17 6.32
CA SER A 78 -14.03 18.43 5.50
C SER A 78 -14.58 18.13 4.11
N ARG A 79 -15.83 17.63 4.01
CA ARG A 79 -16.50 17.38 2.72
C ARG A 79 -16.72 18.65 1.90
N SER A 80 -16.99 19.78 2.56
CA SER A 80 -17.27 21.06 1.89
C SER A 80 -16.02 21.80 1.44
N THR A 81 -14.90 21.61 2.15
CA THR A 81 -13.61 22.28 1.89
C THR A 81 -12.63 21.41 1.10
N GLY A 82 -12.77 20.08 1.14
CA GLY A 82 -11.79 19.13 0.59
C GLY A 82 -10.56 18.91 1.48
N ILE A 83 -10.50 19.52 2.67
CA ILE A 83 -9.40 19.43 3.62
C ILE A 83 -9.64 18.23 4.53
N LYS A 84 -8.73 17.24 4.56
CA LYS A 84 -8.88 16.14 5.51
C LYS A 84 -8.54 16.59 6.92
N ILE A 85 -9.23 15.98 7.89
CA ILE A 85 -9.02 16.24 9.31
C ILE A 85 -7.56 15.86 9.67
N GLY A 86 -6.78 16.84 10.12
CA GLY A 86 -5.36 16.68 10.44
C GLY A 86 -4.37 16.95 9.29
N GLU A 87 -4.82 17.39 8.11
CA GLU A 87 -3.94 17.79 6.99
C GLU A 87 -3.86 19.34 6.87
N GLU A 88 -2.69 19.86 6.46
CA GLU A 88 -2.51 21.27 6.11
C GLU A 88 -2.76 21.51 4.62
N THR A 89 -3.36 22.65 4.26
CA THR A 89 -3.34 23.12 2.87
C THR A 89 -2.00 23.77 2.57
N ALA A 90 -1.24 23.17 1.66
CA ALA A 90 -0.02 23.78 1.11
C ALA A 90 -0.36 24.59 -0.16
N GLU A 91 0.19 25.79 -0.26
CA GLU A 91 0.14 26.59 -1.49
C GLU A 91 1.03 25.96 -2.60
N PRO A 92 0.68 26.11 -3.89
CA PRO A 92 1.32 25.34 -4.97
C PRO A 92 2.83 25.61 -5.21
N ASP A 93 3.38 26.73 -4.73
CA ASP A 93 4.73 27.16 -5.11
C ASP A 93 5.86 26.78 -4.15
N GLU A 94 5.59 26.39 -2.88
CA GLU A 94 6.61 26.01 -1.89
C GLU A 94 6.68 24.51 -1.56
N LEU A 95 6.04 23.65 -2.36
CA LEU A 95 6.01 22.21 -2.10
C LEU A 95 7.39 21.56 -2.28
N THR A 96 7.78 20.77 -1.28
CA THR A 96 8.92 19.84 -1.37
C THR A 96 8.71 18.82 -2.49
N PHE A 97 9.80 18.19 -2.92
CA PHE A 97 9.77 17.22 -4.02
C PHE A 97 8.80 16.05 -3.77
N GLU A 98 8.75 15.59 -2.53
CA GLU A 98 7.89 14.49 -2.07
C GLU A 98 6.41 14.88 -2.09
N GLU A 99 6.09 16.13 -1.71
CA GLU A 99 4.72 16.63 -1.73
C GLU A 99 4.18 16.84 -3.14
N ARG A 100 5.01 17.29 -4.10
CA ARG A 100 4.63 17.36 -5.52
C ARG A 100 4.37 15.97 -6.10
N ALA A 101 5.19 14.98 -5.74
CA ALA A 101 4.98 13.60 -6.14
C ALA A 101 3.66 13.05 -5.56
N ALA A 102 3.37 13.34 -4.29
CA ALA A 102 2.14 12.93 -3.61
C ALA A 102 0.87 13.55 -4.23
N LEU A 103 0.87 14.85 -4.53
CA LEU A 103 -0.26 15.53 -5.18
C LEU A 103 -0.53 14.98 -6.59
N LYS A 104 0.53 14.73 -7.36
CA LYS A 104 0.39 14.15 -8.70
C LYS A 104 -0.16 12.73 -8.65
N LYS A 105 0.30 11.91 -7.70
CA LYS A 105 -0.26 10.59 -7.40
C LYS A 105 -1.75 10.67 -7.02
N ALA A 106 -2.15 11.65 -6.20
CA ALA A 106 -3.54 11.86 -5.80
C ALA A 106 -4.45 12.29 -6.98
N ASN A 107 -3.97 13.18 -7.85
CA ASN A 107 -4.71 13.65 -9.03
C ASN A 107 -4.92 12.56 -10.09
N ILE A 108 -3.93 11.69 -10.30
CA ILE A 108 -4.09 10.52 -11.19
C ILE A 108 -5.10 9.54 -10.60
N LYS A 109 -5.09 9.37 -9.27
CA LYS A 109 -6.02 8.49 -8.54
C LYS A 109 -7.48 8.96 -8.64
N SER A 110 -7.75 10.27 -8.61
CA SER A 110 -9.12 10.81 -8.69
C SER A 110 -9.74 10.70 -10.09
N LYS A 111 -8.93 10.85 -11.15
CA LYS A 111 -9.41 10.81 -12.55
C LYS A 111 -9.72 9.40 -13.09
N ASN A 112 -9.43 8.33 -12.33
CA ASN A 112 -9.40 6.95 -12.85
C ASN A 112 -10.06 5.93 -11.90
N GLN A 113 -11.22 6.25 -11.32
CA GLN A 113 -11.96 5.37 -10.41
C GLN A 113 -12.93 4.43 -11.14
N THR A 114 -12.44 3.30 -11.65
CA THR A 114 -13.32 2.22 -12.15
C THR A 114 -13.59 1.18 -11.04
N PRO A 115 -14.70 0.41 -11.09
CA PRO A 115 -15.04 -0.58 -10.07
C PRO A 115 -13.93 -1.63 -9.84
N PHE A 116 -13.33 -2.14 -10.91
CA PHE A 116 -12.22 -3.10 -10.82
C PHE A 116 -10.98 -2.51 -10.15
N LYS A 117 -10.61 -1.26 -10.50
CA LYS A 117 -9.48 -0.55 -9.86
C LYS A 117 -9.75 -0.28 -8.38
N ASN A 118 -11.00 0.02 -8.02
CA ASN A 118 -11.41 0.20 -6.63
C ASN A 118 -11.33 -1.12 -5.85
N PHE A 119 -11.70 -2.25 -6.46
CA PHE A 119 -11.52 -3.58 -5.86
C PHE A 119 -10.05 -3.89 -5.58
N LEU A 120 -9.17 -3.76 -6.59
CA LEU A 120 -7.72 -3.96 -6.41
C LEU A 120 -7.12 -3.04 -5.34
N ARG A 121 -7.64 -1.81 -5.23
CA ARG A 121 -7.22 -0.86 -4.19
C ARG A 121 -7.63 -1.31 -2.79
N LYS A 122 -8.86 -1.82 -2.61
CA LYS A 122 -9.29 -2.39 -1.33
C LYS A 122 -8.39 -3.55 -0.92
N ILE A 123 -8.05 -4.44 -1.87
CA ILE A 123 -7.08 -5.51 -1.62
C ILE A 123 -5.73 -4.93 -1.20
N GLY A 124 -5.19 -3.94 -1.91
CA GLY A 124 -3.95 -3.27 -1.53
C GLY A 124 -3.99 -2.64 -0.13
N ASN A 125 -5.11 -2.00 0.24
CA ASN A 125 -5.29 -1.37 1.55
C ASN A 125 -5.20 -2.37 2.73
N ILE A 126 -5.48 -3.65 2.51
CA ILE A 126 -5.31 -4.71 3.51
C ILE A 126 -3.82 -4.88 3.87
N PHE A 127 -2.94 -4.76 2.87
CA PHE A 127 -1.51 -5.03 3.01
C PHE A 127 -0.65 -3.80 3.23
N ILE A 128 -1.07 -2.61 2.78
CA ILE A 128 -0.30 -1.36 2.95
C ILE A 128 0.14 -1.13 4.41
N PRO A 129 -0.72 -1.29 5.44
CA PRO A 129 -0.30 -1.13 6.83
C PRO A 129 0.73 -2.17 7.30
N LEU A 130 0.89 -3.29 6.58
CA LEU A 130 1.84 -4.35 6.90
C LEU A 130 3.22 -4.14 6.27
N ILE A 131 3.33 -3.29 5.24
CA ILE A 131 4.56 -3.08 4.48
C ILE A 131 5.75 -2.70 5.37
N PRO A 132 5.65 -1.74 6.32
CA PRO A 132 6.81 -1.37 7.14
C PRO A 132 7.37 -2.55 7.94
N GLY A 133 6.49 -3.37 8.50
CA GLY A 133 6.89 -4.57 9.23
C GLY A 133 7.43 -5.67 8.31
N LEU A 134 6.83 -5.87 7.13
CA LEU A 134 7.31 -6.85 6.14
C LEU A 134 8.71 -6.49 5.65
N VAL A 135 8.98 -5.20 5.44
CA VAL A 135 10.30 -4.69 5.05
C VAL A 135 11.31 -4.90 6.16
N ALA A 136 10.99 -4.53 7.41
CA ALA A 136 11.90 -4.71 8.54
C ALA A 136 12.25 -6.18 8.76
N SER A 137 11.24 -7.04 8.87
CA SER A 137 11.42 -8.48 9.02
C SER A 137 12.13 -9.12 7.83
N GLY A 138 11.78 -8.70 6.60
CA GLY A 138 12.46 -9.11 5.39
C GLY A 138 13.95 -8.81 5.44
N ILE A 139 14.36 -7.55 5.68
CA ILE A 139 15.78 -7.16 5.73
C ILE A 139 16.54 -7.95 6.80
N ILE A 140 15.97 -8.11 7.99
CA ILE A 140 16.58 -8.89 9.08
C ILE A 140 16.79 -10.35 8.65
N ASN A 141 15.75 -10.96 8.09
CA ASN A 141 15.79 -12.35 7.63
C ASN A 141 16.75 -12.54 6.44
N GLY A 142 16.78 -11.58 5.51
CA GLY A 142 17.72 -11.55 4.40
C GLY A 142 19.17 -11.41 4.84
N ALA A 143 19.45 -10.52 5.79
CA ALA A 143 20.79 -10.38 6.36
C ALA A 143 21.24 -11.65 7.09
N ALA A 144 20.36 -12.27 7.87
CA ALA A 144 20.64 -13.53 8.54
C ALA A 144 20.88 -14.68 7.54
N ASN A 145 20.05 -14.83 6.51
CA ASN A 145 20.26 -15.83 5.47
C ASN A 145 21.52 -15.57 4.65
N PHE A 146 21.85 -14.30 4.37
CA PHE A 146 23.09 -13.94 3.71
C PHE A 146 24.30 -14.35 4.57
N ALA A 147 24.28 -14.02 5.87
CA ALA A 147 25.32 -14.44 6.82
C ALA A 147 25.48 -15.97 6.80
N LYS A 148 24.36 -16.70 6.88
CA LYS A 148 24.34 -18.16 6.77
C LYS A 148 24.99 -18.66 5.47
N ASN A 149 24.65 -18.05 4.33
CA ASN A 149 25.18 -18.43 3.02
C ASN A 149 26.69 -18.18 2.88
N VAL A 150 27.25 -17.17 3.54
CA VAL A 150 28.70 -16.90 3.55
C VAL A 150 29.47 -17.71 4.59
N GLY A 151 28.81 -18.67 5.26
CA GLY A 151 29.44 -19.64 6.16
C GLY A 151 29.29 -19.33 7.65
N VAL A 152 28.45 -18.37 8.04
CA VAL A 152 28.14 -18.14 9.47
C VAL A 152 27.22 -19.24 9.99
N ASP A 153 27.57 -19.83 11.14
CA ASP A 153 26.78 -20.86 11.80
C ASP A 153 25.43 -20.28 12.31
N ASP A 154 24.34 -20.82 11.78
CA ASP A 154 22.96 -20.42 12.10
C ASP A 154 22.49 -20.91 13.47
N LYS A 155 23.26 -21.78 14.13
CA LYS A 155 23.01 -22.26 15.49
C LYS A 155 23.52 -21.30 16.57
N THR A 156 24.31 -20.30 16.20
CA THR A 156 24.75 -19.29 17.16
C THR A 156 23.55 -18.50 17.69
N THR A 157 23.56 -18.15 18.98
CA THR A 157 22.41 -17.52 19.65
C THR A 157 21.96 -16.23 18.96
N TRP A 158 22.90 -15.40 18.51
CA TRP A 158 22.57 -14.14 17.83
C TRP A 158 21.92 -14.40 16.45
N MET A 159 22.33 -15.44 15.71
CA MET A 159 21.68 -15.84 14.46
C MET A 159 20.27 -16.35 14.69
N GLN A 160 20.07 -17.18 15.72
CA GLN A 160 18.74 -17.66 16.09
C GLN A 160 17.80 -16.51 16.47
N ILE A 161 18.30 -15.51 17.22
CA ILE A 161 17.55 -14.31 17.56
C ILE A 161 17.17 -13.53 16.29
N LEU A 162 18.11 -13.32 15.36
CA LEU A 162 17.82 -12.60 14.10
C LEU A 162 16.81 -13.35 13.23
N LEU A 163 16.95 -14.67 13.08
CA LEU A 163 16.01 -15.50 12.31
C LEU A 163 14.61 -15.50 12.95
N LEU A 164 14.51 -15.52 14.27
CA LEU A 164 13.24 -15.41 14.99
C LEU A 164 12.60 -14.03 14.79
N VAL A 165 13.34 -12.95 15.06
CA VAL A 165 12.83 -11.58 14.89
C VAL A 165 12.43 -11.31 13.43
N GLY A 166 13.23 -11.81 12.48
CA GLY A 166 12.96 -11.71 11.04
C GLY A 166 11.79 -12.56 10.56
N SER A 167 11.30 -13.54 11.34
CA SER A 167 10.17 -14.39 10.96
C SER A 167 8.84 -13.97 11.60
N CYS A 168 8.85 -13.23 12.72
CA CYS A 168 7.65 -12.88 13.49
C CYS A 168 6.46 -12.40 12.65
N ILE A 169 6.64 -11.42 11.76
CA ILE A 169 5.51 -10.91 10.98
C ILE A 169 4.96 -11.94 9.99
N PHE A 170 5.82 -12.81 9.45
CA PHE A 170 5.42 -13.87 8.52
C PHE A 170 4.63 -14.95 9.26
N THR A 171 5.04 -15.29 10.48
CA THR A 171 4.32 -16.22 11.37
C THR A 171 2.90 -15.73 11.69
N TYR A 172 2.73 -14.44 11.94
CA TYR A 172 1.42 -13.85 12.30
C TYR A 172 0.71 -13.16 11.12
N LEU A 173 1.18 -13.38 9.90
CA LEU A 173 0.73 -12.66 8.71
C LEU A 173 -0.76 -12.87 8.46
N ALA A 174 -1.24 -14.12 8.53
CA ALA A 174 -2.65 -14.45 8.37
C ALA A 174 -3.54 -13.69 9.38
N VAL A 175 -3.09 -13.59 10.64
CA VAL A 175 -3.82 -12.87 11.69
C VAL A 175 -3.93 -11.38 11.36
N LEU A 176 -2.82 -10.76 10.96
CA LEU A 176 -2.76 -9.35 10.59
C LEU A 176 -3.56 -9.03 9.31
N VAL A 177 -3.52 -9.92 8.32
CA VAL A 177 -4.32 -9.82 7.09
C VAL A 177 -5.80 -9.90 7.41
N GLY A 178 -6.22 -10.84 8.25
CA GLY A 178 -7.61 -10.96 8.71
C GLY A 178 -8.08 -9.70 9.44
N TRP A 179 -7.26 -9.19 10.36
CA TRP A 179 -7.51 -7.94 11.10
C TRP A 179 -7.72 -6.75 10.16
N ASN A 180 -6.77 -6.53 9.23
CA ASN A 180 -6.83 -5.42 8.29
C ASN A 180 -7.97 -5.58 7.28
N THR A 181 -8.31 -6.80 6.88
CA THR A 181 -9.46 -7.07 6.03
C THR A 181 -10.74 -6.63 6.73
N ALA A 182 -10.96 -7.05 7.98
CA ALA A 182 -12.14 -6.64 8.72
C ALA A 182 -12.19 -5.10 8.87
N LYS A 183 -11.05 -4.45 9.15
CA LYS A 183 -10.97 -2.99 9.23
C LYS A 183 -11.32 -2.30 7.90
N GLU A 184 -10.76 -2.76 6.78
CA GLU A 184 -11.02 -2.20 5.43
C GLU A 184 -12.50 -2.31 5.05
N PHE A 185 -13.16 -3.39 5.46
CA PHE A 185 -14.58 -3.62 5.19
C PHE A 185 -15.51 -3.09 6.30
N ASN A 186 -15.01 -2.28 7.26
CA ASN A 186 -15.77 -1.70 8.36
C ASN A 186 -16.46 -2.74 9.27
N GLY A 187 -15.81 -3.87 9.55
CA GLY A 187 -16.21 -4.84 10.56
C GLY A 187 -15.28 -4.80 11.78
N THR A 188 -15.54 -5.66 12.76
CA THR A 188 -14.73 -5.75 13.99
C THR A 188 -13.38 -6.44 13.70
N PRO A 189 -12.23 -5.76 13.86
CA PRO A 189 -10.93 -6.30 13.45
C PRO A 189 -10.54 -7.61 14.12
N VAL A 190 -10.86 -7.77 15.41
CA VAL A 190 -10.58 -9.01 16.17
C VAL A 190 -11.29 -10.22 15.54
N LEU A 191 -12.50 -10.06 15.01
CA LEU A 191 -13.20 -11.15 14.33
C LEU A 191 -12.44 -11.56 13.07
N GLY A 192 -12.02 -10.59 12.26
CA GLY A 192 -11.16 -10.86 11.11
C GLY A 192 -9.86 -11.59 11.49
N ALA A 193 -9.23 -11.22 12.61
CA ALA A 193 -8.04 -11.90 13.12
C ALA A 193 -8.32 -13.37 13.49
N ILE A 194 -9.49 -13.68 14.06
CA ILE A 194 -9.93 -15.06 14.31
C ILE A 194 -9.96 -15.88 13.02
N ALA A 195 -10.40 -15.31 11.89
CA ALA A 195 -10.37 -16.00 10.61
C ALA A 195 -8.94 -16.42 10.21
N GLY A 196 -7.97 -15.54 10.41
CA GLY A 196 -6.55 -15.82 10.18
C GLY A 196 -5.99 -16.88 11.13
N MET A 197 -6.32 -16.79 12.41
CA MET A 197 -5.91 -17.77 13.43
C MET A 197 -6.51 -19.15 13.17
N LEU A 198 -7.79 -19.22 12.77
CA LEU A 198 -8.49 -20.47 12.50
C LEU A 198 -7.89 -21.18 11.30
N LEU A 199 -7.76 -20.50 10.16
CA LEU A 199 -7.36 -21.12 8.90
C LEU A 199 -5.92 -21.66 8.93
N PHE A 200 -5.06 -21.13 9.80
CA PHE A 200 -3.68 -21.55 9.99
C PHE A 200 -3.47 -22.32 11.30
N ASN A 201 -4.54 -22.69 12.02
CA ASN A 201 -4.42 -23.41 13.27
C ASN A 201 -3.91 -24.84 13.00
N PRO A 202 -2.82 -25.30 13.66
CA PRO A 202 -2.35 -26.68 13.50
C PRO A 202 -3.39 -27.74 13.87
N GLY A 203 -4.30 -27.43 14.80
CA GLY A 203 -5.39 -28.32 15.21
C GLY A 203 -6.40 -28.63 14.10
N LEU A 204 -6.37 -27.93 12.97
CA LEU A 204 -7.15 -28.32 11.79
C LEU A 204 -6.77 -29.72 11.28
N ALA A 205 -5.50 -30.13 11.43
CA ALA A 205 -5.03 -31.44 10.98
C ALA A 205 -5.73 -32.61 11.70
N GLU A 206 -6.33 -32.38 12.87
CA GLU A 206 -7.07 -33.38 13.63
C GLU A 206 -8.55 -33.47 13.23
N ILE A 207 -9.05 -32.50 12.44
CA ILE A 207 -10.45 -32.42 12.03
C ILE A 207 -10.62 -33.06 10.65
N HIS A 208 -11.54 -34.03 10.56
CA HIS A 208 -11.82 -34.75 9.32
C HIS A 208 -13.16 -34.30 8.71
N ILE A 209 -13.14 -33.88 7.45
CA ILE A 209 -14.32 -33.49 6.68
C ILE A 209 -14.32 -34.31 5.38
N TYR A 210 -15.45 -34.94 5.05
CA TYR A 210 -15.60 -35.84 3.90
C TYR A 210 -14.58 -37.01 3.85
N GLY A 211 -14.02 -37.40 4.99
CA GLY A 211 -13.05 -38.49 5.09
C GLY A 211 -11.58 -38.05 5.06
N ASP A 212 -11.31 -36.78 4.72
CA ASP A 212 -9.96 -36.22 4.68
C ASP A 212 -9.72 -35.27 5.86
N ALA A 213 -8.50 -35.30 6.41
CA ALA A 213 -8.04 -34.31 7.37
C ALA A 213 -7.95 -32.92 6.71
N LEU A 214 -8.38 -31.89 7.43
CA LEU A 214 -8.19 -30.52 6.96
C LEU A 214 -6.71 -30.15 6.96
N ILE A 215 -6.31 -29.35 5.97
CA ILE A 215 -4.92 -28.92 5.82
C ILE A 215 -4.79 -27.51 6.41
N PRO A 216 -3.99 -27.32 7.48
CA PRO A 216 -3.68 -25.99 7.98
C PRO A 216 -3.10 -25.10 6.87
N GLY A 217 -3.65 -23.89 6.72
CA GLY A 217 -3.24 -22.93 5.70
C GLY A 217 -3.82 -23.20 4.31
N ARG A 218 -4.72 -24.18 4.11
CA ARG A 218 -5.36 -24.42 2.80
C ARG A 218 -6.13 -23.19 2.33
N GLY A 219 -5.89 -22.78 1.09
CA GLY A 219 -6.43 -21.55 0.51
C GLY A 219 -5.66 -20.28 0.88
N GLY A 220 -4.62 -20.42 1.71
CA GLY A 220 -3.63 -19.39 1.99
C GLY A 220 -4.24 -18.07 2.44
N LEU A 221 -3.61 -16.96 2.04
CA LEU A 221 -4.06 -15.63 2.47
C LEU A 221 -5.36 -15.19 1.77
N PHE A 222 -5.67 -15.75 0.60
CA PHE A 222 -6.94 -15.50 -0.07
C PHE A 222 -8.12 -16.06 0.72
N GLY A 223 -7.97 -17.26 1.29
CA GLY A 223 -8.95 -17.84 2.22
C GLY A 223 -9.18 -16.95 3.44
N VAL A 224 -8.11 -16.40 4.01
CA VAL A 224 -8.18 -15.47 5.14
C VAL A 224 -8.94 -14.19 4.78
N ILE A 225 -8.62 -13.57 3.64
CA ILE A 225 -9.32 -12.37 3.18
C ILE A 225 -10.81 -12.66 2.97
N PHE A 226 -11.14 -13.79 2.33
CA PHE A 226 -12.54 -14.15 2.08
C PHE A 226 -13.30 -14.43 3.37
N ALA A 227 -12.72 -15.20 4.29
CA ALA A 227 -13.31 -15.49 5.60
C ALA A 227 -13.49 -14.23 6.45
N ALA A 228 -12.47 -13.37 6.56
CA ALA A 228 -12.56 -12.12 7.30
C ALA A 228 -13.57 -11.14 6.68
N TRP A 229 -13.63 -11.06 5.35
CA TRP A 229 -14.65 -10.29 4.64
C TRP A 229 -16.06 -10.82 4.93
N LEU A 230 -16.25 -12.14 4.88
CA LEU A 230 -17.52 -12.78 5.20
C LEU A 230 -17.92 -12.53 6.66
N MET A 231 -16.96 -12.55 7.61
CA MET A 231 -17.22 -12.15 8.99
C MET A 231 -17.77 -10.74 9.08
N THR A 232 -17.25 -9.76 8.32
CA THR A 232 -17.82 -8.40 8.33
C THR A 232 -19.25 -8.33 7.80
N ILE A 233 -19.61 -9.18 6.83
CA ILE A 233 -20.96 -9.23 6.28
C ILE A 233 -21.90 -9.84 7.30
N VAL A 234 -21.56 -11.03 7.78
CA VAL A 234 -22.38 -11.79 8.74
C VAL A 234 -22.56 -10.99 10.03
N GLU A 235 -21.50 -10.37 10.56
CA GLU A 235 -21.56 -9.49 11.72
C GLU A 235 -22.60 -8.39 11.54
N LYS A 236 -22.53 -7.65 10.42
CA LYS A 236 -23.44 -6.53 10.17
C LYS A 236 -24.88 -6.96 9.97
N GLN A 237 -25.12 -8.16 9.42
CA GLN A 237 -26.48 -8.65 9.25
C GLN A 237 -27.07 -9.12 10.58
N ILE A 238 -26.29 -9.84 11.40
CA ILE A 238 -26.75 -10.28 12.73
C ILE A 238 -27.03 -9.06 13.61
N ARG A 239 -26.13 -8.05 13.61
CA ARG A 239 -26.28 -6.83 14.41
C ARG A 239 -27.55 -6.05 14.11
N LYS A 240 -28.10 -6.11 12.89
CA LYS A 240 -29.37 -5.46 12.54
C LYS A 240 -30.58 -6.09 13.21
N ILE A 241 -30.51 -7.38 13.52
CA ILE A 241 -31.64 -8.17 14.05
C ILE A 241 -31.50 -8.34 15.57
N MET A 242 -30.26 -8.23 16.10
CA MET A 242 -29.96 -8.49 17.50
C MET A 242 -30.46 -7.37 18.43
N PRO A 243 -31.18 -7.70 19.53
CA PRO A 243 -31.52 -6.71 20.55
C PRO A 243 -30.28 -6.10 21.21
N ASN A 244 -30.29 -4.78 21.44
CA ASN A 244 -29.15 -4.02 21.99
C ASN A 244 -28.59 -4.60 23.31
N SER A 245 -29.43 -5.20 24.15
CA SER A 245 -29.03 -5.76 25.45
C SER A 245 -28.11 -6.98 25.34
N ILE A 246 -28.18 -7.72 24.23
CA ILE A 246 -27.46 -8.97 24.02
C ILE A 246 -26.49 -8.92 22.82
N ASP A 247 -26.54 -7.83 22.03
CA ASP A 247 -25.72 -7.60 20.84
C ASP A 247 -24.21 -7.78 21.08
N ILE A 248 -23.71 -7.24 22.20
CA ILE A 248 -22.29 -7.32 22.55
C ILE A 248 -21.79 -8.77 22.77
N ILE A 249 -22.69 -9.70 23.12
CA ILE A 249 -22.36 -11.10 23.39
C ILE A 249 -22.65 -11.96 22.16
N PHE A 250 -23.87 -11.90 21.64
CA PHE A 250 -24.35 -12.88 20.66
C PHE A 250 -23.95 -12.56 19.22
N THR A 251 -23.86 -11.29 18.84
CA THR A 251 -23.44 -10.92 17.49
C THR A 251 -22.03 -11.45 17.15
N PRO A 252 -20.98 -11.19 17.96
CA PRO A 252 -19.66 -11.74 17.67
C PRO A 252 -19.63 -13.28 17.78
N LEU A 253 -20.32 -13.87 18.76
CA LEU A 253 -20.40 -15.33 18.93
C LEU A 253 -20.96 -16.02 17.68
N ILE A 254 -22.15 -15.60 17.23
CA ILE A 254 -22.83 -16.21 16.08
C ILE A 254 -22.03 -15.95 14.80
N THR A 255 -21.45 -14.76 14.65
CA THR A 255 -20.58 -14.45 13.51
C THR A 255 -19.41 -15.42 13.42
N VAL A 256 -18.67 -15.61 14.52
CA VAL A 256 -17.52 -16.51 14.57
C VAL A 256 -17.96 -17.94 14.29
N LEU A 257 -19.02 -18.44 14.93
CA LEU A 257 -19.49 -19.81 14.74
C LEU A 257 -19.89 -20.09 13.28
N ILE A 258 -20.76 -19.24 12.71
CA ILE A 258 -21.24 -19.43 11.33
C ILE A 258 -20.07 -19.37 10.35
N VAL A 259 -19.25 -18.32 10.42
CA VAL A 259 -18.19 -18.12 9.43
C VAL A 259 -17.06 -19.12 9.62
N SER A 260 -16.74 -19.55 10.85
CA SER A 260 -15.74 -20.59 11.07
C SER A 260 -16.17 -21.92 10.45
N ILE A 261 -17.41 -22.36 10.67
CA ILE A 261 -17.93 -23.59 10.06
C ILE A 261 -17.93 -23.49 8.54
N LEU A 262 -18.44 -22.38 7.98
CA LEU A 262 -18.39 -22.13 6.54
C LEU A 262 -16.95 -22.10 6.01
N SER A 263 -16.00 -21.61 6.81
CA SER A 263 -14.59 -21.54 6.41
C SER A 263 -14.01 -22.93 6.19
N LEU A 264 -14.32 -23.87 7.07
CA LEU A 264 -13.82 -25.24 6.99
C LEU A 264 -14.47 -26.04 5.85
N TYR A 265 -15.80 -25.95 5.70
CA TYR A 265 -16.54 -26.75 4.72
C TYR A 265 -16.50 -26.19 3.30
N ALA A 266 -16.45 -24.85 3.14
CA ALA A 266 -16.59 -24.22 1.82
C ALA A 266 -15.41 -23.33 1.44
N ILE A 267 -14.92 -22.47 2.35
CA ILE A 267 -13.90 -21.48 1.99
C ILE A 267 -12.55 -22.14 1.73
N GLN A 268 -12.09 -23.06 2.58
CA GLN A 268 -10.80 -23.74 2.37
C GLN A 268 -10.72 -24.50 1.04
N PRO A 269 -11.71 -25.33 0.65
CA PRO A 269 -11.71 -25.99 -0.65
C PRO A 269 -11.66 -24.99 -1.83
N VAL A 270 -12.54 -23.99 -1.82
CA VAL A 270 -12.66 -23.02 -2.92
C VAL A 270 -11.43 -22.12 -3.01
N ALA A 271 -11.00 -21.55 -1.89
CA ALA A 271 -9.80 -20.72 -1.83
C ALA A 271 -8.54 -21.53 -2.15
N GLY A 272 -8.50 -22.81 -1.80
CA GLY A 272 -7.42 -23.74 -2.18
C GLY A 272 -7.26 -23.82 -3.70
N VAL A 273 -8.35 -24.13 -4.41
CA VAL A 273 -8.35 -24.18 -5.89
C VAL A 273 -7.88 -22.85 -6.50
N VAL A 274 -8.33 -21.71 -5.93
CA VAL A 274 -7.90 -20.39 -6.39
C VAL A 274 -6.41 -20.14 -6.15
N ALA A 275 -5.91 -20.44 -4.95
CA ALA A 275 -4.50 -20.26 -4.57
C ALA A 275 -3.58 -21.15 -5.42
N ASP A 276 -3.95 -22.41 -5.61
CA ASP A 276 -3.23 -23.37 -6.44
C ASP A 276 -3.22 -22.92 -7.91
N GLY A 277 -4.37 -22.44 -8.41
CA GLY A 277 -4.51 -21.91 -9.76
C GLY A 277 -3.65 -20.68 -10.01
N ILE A 278 -3.60 -19.73 -9.07
CA ILE A 278 -2.75 -18.52 -9.16
C ILE A 278 -1.27 -18.94 -9.15
N THR A 279 -0.87 -19.79 -8.21
CA THR A 279 0.51 -20.25 -8.08
C THR A 279 0.98 -20.98 -9.33
N THR A 280 0.16 -21.92 -9.82
CA THR A 280 0.45 -22.70 -11.04
C THR A 280 0.43 -21.81 -12.27
N GLY A 281 -0.52 -20.88 -12.38
CA GLY A 281 -0.63 -19.96 -13.51
C GLY A 281 0.59 -19.05 -13.64
N ILE A 282 1.07 -18.47 -12.52
CA ILE A 282 2.26 -17.62 -12.54
C ILE A 282 3.51 -18.42 -12.88
N LYS A 283 3.67 -19.62 -12.31
CA LYS A 283 4.78 -20.51 -12.67
C LYS A 283 4.73 -20.85 -14.16
N ALA A 284 3.57 -21.23 -14.70
CA ALA A 284 3.41 -21.53 -16.12
C ALA A 284 3.75 -20.34 -17.01
N ILE A 285 3.30 -19.11 -16.66
CA ILE A 285 3.66 -17.89 -17.39
C ILE A 285 5.18 -17.70 -17.42
N LEU A 286 5.87 -17.92 -16.30
CA LEU A 286 7.31 -17.74 -16.21
C LEU A 286 8.11 -18.89 -16.85
N ASP A 287 7.67 -20.14 -16.73
CA ASP A 287 8.39 -21.29 -17.26
C ASP A 287 8.18 -21.45 -18.77
N VAL A 288 6.96 -21.20 -19.29
CA VAL A 288 6.68 -21.25 -20.73
C VAL A 288 7.07 -19.95 -21.43
N GLY A 289 6.68 -18.81 -20.86
CA GLY A 289 6.95 -17.50 -21.44
C GLY A 289 8.38 -17.02 -21.22
N GLY A 290 9.09 -17.58 -20.23
CA GLY A 290 10.51 -17.35 -19.97
C GLY A 290 10.89 -15.88 -20.02
N VAL A 291 11.87 -15.58 -20.87
CA VAL A 291 12.42 -14.24 -21.11
C VAL A 291 11.34 -13.25 -21.55
N ILE A 292 10.41 -13.67 -22.42
CA ILE A 292 9.36 -12.79 -22.96
C ILE A 292 8.36 -12.42 -21.87
N ALA A 293 7.94 -13.39 -21.05
CA ALA A 293 7.09 -13.12 -19.90
C ALA A 293 7.77 -12.17 -18.92
N GLY A 294 9.05 -12.39 -18.61
CA GLY A 294 9.85 -11.50 -17.77
C GLY A 294 9.87 -10.05 -18.29
N ALA A 295 10.08 -9.89 -19.60
CA ALA A 295 10.10 -8.58 -20.24
C ALA A 295 8.74 -7.85 -20.16
N ILE A 296 7.65 -8.56 -20.48
CA ILE A 296 6.31 -7.99 -20.44
C ILE A 296 5.95 -7.62 -19.00
N LEU A 297 6.14 -8.53 -18.05
CA LEU A 297 5.81 -8.30 -16.65
C LEU A 297 6.54 -7.08 -16.09
N ALA A 298 7.85 -6.99 -16.26
CA ALA A 298 8.64 -5.85 -15.78
C ALA A 298 8.32 -4.55 -16.53
N GLY A 299 8.15 -4.61 -17.86
CA GLY A 299 7.88 -3.43 -18.69
C GLY A 299 6.52 -2.79 -18.39
N PHE A 300 5.49 -3.59 -18.09
CA PHE A 300 4.16 -3.09 -17.73
C PHE A 300 3.97 -2.84 -16.23
N PHE A 301 4.93 -3.22 -15.38
CA PHE A 301 4.80 -3.00 -13.95
C PHE A 301 4.86 -1.52 -13.58
N LEU A 302 5.66 -0.71 -14.28
CA LEU A 302 5.76 0.72 -13.95
C LEU A 302 4.44 1.50 -14.18
N PRO A 303 3.68 1.27 -15.27
CA PRO A 303 2.29 1.71 -15.39
C PRO A 303 1.39 1.26 -14.24
N LEU A 304 1.54 0.02 -13.76
CA LEU A 304 0.78 -0.48 -12.62
C LEU A 304 1.14 0.25 -11.31
N VAL A 305 2.43 0.59 -11.13
CA VAL A 305 2.95 1.39 -10.02
C VAL A 305 2.37 2.81 -10.04
N MET A 306 2.35 3.44 -11.21
CA MET A 306 1.73 4.76 -11.41
C MET A 306 0.26 4.79 -10.99
N LEU A 307 -0.49 3.70 -11.21
CA LEU A 307 -1.89 3.60 -10.80
C LEU A 307 -2.07 3.18 -9.32
N GLY A 308 -0.99 2.85 -8.62
CA GLY A 308 -1.03 2.31 -7.26
C GLY A 308 -1.62 0.90 -7.16
N LEU A 309 -1.84 0.23 -8.30
CA LEU A 309 -2.50 -1.08 -8.36
C LEU A 309 -1.53 -2.23 -8.10
N HIS A 310 -0.22 -1.96 -8.12
CA HIS A 310 0.83 -2.95 -7.83
C HIS A 310 0.70 -3.57 -6.43
N GLN A 311 0.15 -2.83 -5.47
CA GLN A 311 -0.14 -3.34 -4.13
C GLN A 311 -1.21 -4.45 -4.11
N GLY A 312 -2.00 -4.56 -5.19
CA GLY A 312 -2.90 -5.69 -5.40
C GLY A 312 -2.17 -7.01 -5.71
N LEU A 313 -0.87 -6.97 -6.05
CA LEU A 313 -0.04 -8.17 -6.25
C LEU A 313 0.59 -8.68 -4.94
N THR A 314 0.59 -7.89 -3.87
CA THR A 314 1.11 -8.30 -2.56
C THR A 314 0.56 -9.63 -2.06
N PRO A 315 -0.76 -9.92 -2.08
CA PRO A 315 -1.26 -11.24 -1.68
C PRO A 315 -0.72 -12.37 -2.56
N ILE A 316 -0.49 -12.12 -3.85
CA ILE A 316 0.06 -13.12 -4.77
C ILE A 316 1.51 -13.45 -4.41
N HIS A 317 2.33 -12.44 -4.11
CA HIS A 317 3.71 -12.67 -3.67
C HIS A 317 3.76 -13.47 -2.38
N LEU A 318 2.92 -13.11 -1.39
CA LEU A 318 2.87 -13.81 -0.12
C LEU A 318 2.34 -15.24 -0.27
N GLU A 319 1.37 -15.47 -1.15
CA GLU A 319 0.89 -16.81 -1.46
C GLU A 319 1.99 -17.66 -2.10
N LEU A 320 2.74 -17.11 -3.06
CA LEU A 320 3.88 -17.81 -3.67
C LEU A 320 4.95 -18.15 -2.63
N ILE A 321 5.28 -17.22 -1.74
CA ILE A 321 6.22 -17.46 -0.64
C ILE A 321 5.71 -18.55 0.29
N HIS A 322 4.42 -18.51 0.64
CA HIS A 322 3.82 -19.52 1.52
C HIS A 322 3.82 -20.91 0.87
N ALA A 323 3.38 -21.01 -0.39
CA ALA A 323 3.24 -22.28 -1.09
C ALA A 323 4.58 -22.86 -1.57
N THR A 324 5.61 -22.02 -1.80
CA THR A 324 6.84 -22.45 -2.50
C THR A 324 8.13 -21.99 -1.83
N GLY A 325 8.05 -21.27 -0.71
CA GLY A 325 9.19 -20.70 0.01
C GLY A 325 9.77 -19.43 -0.61
N SER A 326 9.37 -19.05 -1.83
CA SER A 326 9.86 -17.85 -2.50
C SER A 326 8.89 -17.29 -3.54
N THR A 327 9.15 -16.09 -4.03
CA THR A 327 8.41 -15.49 -5.14
C THR A 327 9.37 -15.13 -6.29
N PRO A 328 9.29 -15.82 -7.45
CA PRO A 328 10.09 -15.49 -8.63
C PRO A 328 9.60 -14.21 -9.32
N LEU A 329 8.35 -13.82 -9.05
CA LEU A 329 7.72 -12.66 -9.64
C LEU A 329 8.34 -11.34 -9.13
N LEU A 330 8.72 -11.27 -7.85
CA LEU A 330 9.19 -10.02 -7.25
C LEU A 330 10.51 -9.50 -7.86
N PRO A 331 11.58 -10.31 -8.03
CA PRO A 331 12.80 -9.85 -8.68
C PRO A 331 12.60 -9.37 -10.11
N VAL A 332 11.71 -10.02 -10.88
CA VAL A 332 11.36 -9.60 -12.25
C VAL A 332 10.69 -8.23 -12.22
N LEU A 333 9.64 -8.06 -11.42
CA LEU A 333 8.89 -6.79 -11.34
C LEU A 333 9.74 -5.65 -10.76
N ALA A 334 10.68 -5.94 -9.86
CA ALA A 334 11.60 -4.96 -9.28
C ALA A 334 12.44 -4.21 -10.33
N MET A 335 12.62 -4.79 -11.53
CA MET A 335 13.34 -4.15 -12.63
C MET A 335 12.66 -2.89 -13.17
N ALA A 336 11.36 -2.71 -12.89
CA ALA A 336 10.63 -1.47 -13.19
C ALA A 336 11.27 -0.25 -12.54
N GLY A 337 11.54 -0.30 -11.24
CA GLY A 337 12.22 0.78 -10.53
C GLY A 337 13.63 0.98 -11.07
N ALA A 338 14.29 -0.10 -11.49
CA ALA A 338 15.63 0.00 -12.06
C ALA A 338 15.64 0.72 -13.41
N GLY A 339 14.74 0.38 -14.32
CA GLY A 339 14.57 1.13 -15.57
C GLY A 339 14.36 2.64 -15.36
N GLN A 340 13.66 3.03 -14.29
CA GLN A 340 13.49 4.44 -13.93
C GLN A 340 14.77 5.13 -13.46
N VAL A 341 15.58 4.45 -12.65
CA VAL A 341 16.88 4.97 -12.21
C VAL A 341 17.76 5.22 -13.43
N GLY A 342 17.84 4.27 -14.37
CA GLY A 342 18.56 4.44 -15.64
C GLY A 342 18.06 5.65 -16.44
N ALA A 343 16.75 5.77 -16.62
CA ALA A 343 16.13 6.90 -17.31
C ALA A 343 16.42 8.25 -16.63
N ALA A 344 16.37 8.30 -15.30
CA ALA A 344 16.67 9.49 -14.53
C ALA A 344 18.13 9.92 -14.67
N ILE A 345 19.08 8.98 -14.64
CA ILE A 345 20.51 9.25 -14.88
C ILE A 345 20.72 9.80 -16.29
N ALA A 346 20.06 9.23 -17.30
CA ALA A 346 20.14 9.73 -18.68
C ALA A 346 19.68 11.19 -18.80
N ILE A 347 18.55 11.53 -18.17
CA ILE A 347 18.04 12.90 -18.15
C ILE A 347 19.01 13.80 -17.39
N PHE A 348 19.54 13.38 -16.24
CA PHE A 348 20.46 14.19 -15.43
C PHE A 348 21.71 14.61 -16.20
N VAL A 349 22.28 13.68 -16.97
CA VAL A 349 23.45 13.93 -17.82
C VAL A 349 23.08 14.84 -19.00
N LYS A 350 21.92 14.62 -19.63
CA LYS A 350 21.53 15.29 -20.88
C LYS A 350 20.91 16.68 -20.66
N THR A 351 20.22 16.93 -19.55
CA THR A 351 19.47 18.17 -19.31
C THR A 351 20.37 19.34 -18.88
N LYS A 352 20.02 20.55 -19.32
CA LYS A 352 20.64 21.81 -18.85
C LYS A 352 19.77 22.51 -17.79
N ASN A 353 18.51 22.10 -17.62
CA ASN A 353 17.61 22.66 -16.61
C ASN A 353 18.10 22.35 -15.18
N LYS A 354 18.47 23.40 -14.43
CA LYS A 354 19.01 23.28 -13.06
C LYS A 354 18.00 22.68 -12.08
N LYS A 355 16.72 23.01 -12.22
CA LYS A 355 15.64 22.49 -11.34
C LYS A 355 15.44 21.00 -11.57
N LEU A 356 15.37 20.57 -12.83
CA LEU A 356 15.26 19.16 -13.18
C LEU A 356 16.47 18.36 -12.69
N ARG A 357 17.69 18.90 -12.81
CA ARG A 357 18.89 18.29 -12.20
C ARG A 357 18.79 18.16 -10.69
N SER A 358 18.35 19.21 -9.99
CA SER A 358 18.20 19.20 -8.53
C SER A 358 17.18 18.14 -8.08
N ILE A 359 16.05 18.06 -8.78
CA ILE A 359 15.00 17.05 -8.59
C ILE A 359 15.58 15.63 -8.73
N ILE A 360 16.30 15.36 -9.83
CA ILE A 360 16.86 14.03 -10.07
C ILE A 360 17.93 13.69 -9.02
N LYS A 361 18.80 14.65 -8.68
CA LYS A 361 19.83 14.47 -7.66
C LYS A 361 19.24 14.11 -6.29
N GLY A 362 18.13 14.74 -5.91
CA GLY A 362 17.41 14.42 -4.68
C GLY A 362 16.70 13.06 -4.71
N GLY A 363 16.14 12.66 -5.86
CA GLY A 363 15.39 11.41 -6.00
C GLY A 363 16.23 10.14 -6.23
N LEU A 364 17.45 10.27 -6.77
CA LEU A 364 18.29 9.12 -7.13
C LEU A 364 18.67 8.20 -5.96
N PRO A 365 19.09 8.72 -4.78
CA PRO A 365 19.42 7.85 -3.64
C PRO A 365 18.25 6.94 -3.23
N ALA A 366 17.05 7.50 -3.13
CA ALA A 366 15.83 6.75 -2.85
C ALA A 366 15.52 5.73 -3.97
N GLY A 367 15.70 6.14 -5.24
CA GLY A 367 15.50 5.27 -6.40
C GLY A 367 16.42 4.04 -6.42
N PHE A 368 17.71 4.19 -6.07
CA PHE A 368 18.64 3.05 -5.95
C PHE A 368 18.19 2.05 -4.88
N LEU A 369 17.61 2.57 -3.79
CA LEU A 369 17.03 1.78 -2.70
C LEU A 369 15.59 1.33 -3.01
N GLY A 370 15.13 1.40 -4.26
CA GLY A 370 13.85 0.87 -4.69
C GLY A 370 12.62 1.73 -4.38
N ILE A 371 12.80 2.93 -3.83
CA ILE A 371 11.73 3.91 -3.64
C ILE A 371 11.63 4.75 -4.91
N GLY A 372 10.75 4.32 -5.82
CA GLY A 372 10.65 4.85 -7.17
C GLY A 372 9.75 6.08 -7.32
N GLU A 373 8.86 6.38 -6.37
CA GLU A 373 7.90 7.48 -6.46
C GLU A 373 8.51 8.85 -6.75
N PRO A 374 9.64 9.25 -6.11
CA PRO A 374 10.28 10.52 -6.39
C PRO A 374 10.67 10.62 -7.88
N LEU A 375 11.32 9.60 -8.45
CA LEU A 375 11.72 9.58 -9.86
C LEU A 375 10.53 9.39 -10.82
N LEU A 376 9.52 8.61 -10.44
CA LEU A 376 8.32 8.39 -11.24
C LEU A 376 7.56 9.70 -11.46
N TYR A 377 7.07 10.30 -10.38
CA TYR A 377 6.17 11.44 -10.45
C TYR A 377 6.92 12.75 -10.68
N GLY A 378 8.17 12.83 -10.23
CA GLY A 378 9.01 14.01 -10.32
C GLY A 378 9.79 14.15 -11.63
N VAL A 379 10.09 13.05 -12.31
CA VAL A 379 10.99 13.05 -13.48
C VAL A 379 10.32 12.41 -14.69
N THR A 380 10.15 11.09 -14.66
CA THR A 380 9.85 10.33 -15.88
C THR A 380 8.43 10.55 -16.40
N LEU A 381 7.43 10.56 -15.51
CA LEU A 381 6.03 10.74 -15.86
C LEU A 381 5.67 12.15 -16.36
N PRO A 382 6.11 13.27 -15.74
CA PRO A 382 5.90 14.60 -16.30
C PRO A 382 6.41 14.75 -17.73
N LEU A 383 7.53 14.11 -18.04
CA LEU A 383 8.17 14.18 -19.35
C LEU A 383 7.51 13.22 -20.37
N GLY A 384 6.69 12.27 -19.94
CA GLY A 384 5.93 11.36 -20.82
C GLY A 384 6.79 10.30 -21.52
N ARG A 385 7.64 10.69 -22.48
CA ARG A 385 8.47 9.74 -23.25
C ARG A 385 9.53 9.03 -22.38
N PRO A 386 10.22 9.70 -21.43
CA PRO A 386 11.16 9.01 -20.55
C PRO A 386 10.53 7.89 -19.73
N PHE A 387 9.27 8.04 -19.32
CA PHE A 387 8.51 6.98 -18.66
C PHE A 387 8.40 5.72 -19.52
N VAL A 388 8.08 5.86 -20.81
CA VAL A 388 7.99 4.71 -21.73
C VAL A 388 9.37 4.06 -21.92
N THR A 389 10.43 4.85 -22.09
CA THR A 389 11.78 4.30 -22.24
C THR A 389 12.31 3.64 -20.96
N ALA A 390 11.88 4.12 -19.78
CA ALA A 390 12.14 3.45 -18.51
C ALA A 390 11.48 2.07 -18.46
N CYS A 391 10.24 1.94 -18.93
CA CYS A 391 9.55 0.65 -19.07
C CYS A 391 10.31 -0.30 -20.00
N LEU A 392 10.86 0.19 -21.11
CA LEU A 392 11.67 -0.63 -22.01
C LEU A 392 12.96 -1.11 -21.34
N GLY A 393 13.64 -0.24 -20.58
CA GLY A 393 14.81 -0.64 -19.78
C GLY A 393 14.46 -1.71 -18.74
N ALA A 394 13.33 -1.54 -18.06
CA ALA A 394 12.80 -2.52 -17.13
C ALA A 394 12.48 -3.86 -17.79
N ALA A 395 11.93 -3.84 -19.02
CA ALA A 395 11.64 -5.06 -19.77
C ALA A 395 12.91 -5.88 -20.03
N VAL A 396 14.02 -5.25 -20.41
CA VAL A 396 15.29 -5.98 -20.63
C VAL A 396 15.82 -6.59 -19.34
N GLY A 397 15.79 -5.83 -18.23
CA GLY A 397 16.17 -6.37 -16.92
C GLY A 397 15.26 -7.52 -16.47
N GLY A 398 13.95 -7.38 -16.65
CA GLY A 398 12.96 -8.39 -16.27
C GLY A 398 13.11 -9.68 -17.07
N ALA A 399 13.40 -9.56 -18.37
CA ALA A 399 13.78 -10.68 -19.23
C ALA A 399 14.98 -11.45 -18.67
N PHE A 400 16.03 -10.73 -18.25
CA PHE A 400 17.21 -11.33 -17.65
C PHE A 400 16.91 -12.05 -16.33
N GLN A 401 16.13 -11.42 -15.43
CA GLN A 401 15.75 -12.06 -14.15
C GLN A 401 14.93 -13.33 -14.36
N ALA A 402 14.01 -13.33 -15.33
CA ALA A 402 13.24 -14.51 -15.70
C ALA A 402 14.14 -15.61 -16.29
N PHE A 403 15.10 -15.26 -17.15
CA PHE A 403 16.08 -16.19 -17.70
C PHE A 403 16.91 -16.87 -16.59
N MET A 404 17.41 -16.08 -15.64
CA MET A 404 18.22 -16.58 -14.52
C MET A 404 17.39 -17.27 -13.43
N LYS A 405 16.05 -17.23 -13.54
CA LYS A 405 15.09 -17.77 -12.58
C LYS A 405 15.40 -17.31 -11.15
N THR A 406 15.61 -16.00 -10.96
CA THR A 406 15.82 -15.41 -9.63
C THR A 406 14.52 -15.38 -8.84
N ALA A 407 14.58 -15.63 -7.54
CA ALA A 407 13.42 -15.56 -6.64
C ALA A 407 13.80 -14.87 -5.31
N ALA A 408 12.80 -14.36 -4.60
CA ALA A 408 12.97 -13.73 -3.29
C ALA A 408 12.23 -14.52 -2.19
N SER A 409 12.83 -14.70 -1.02
CA SER A 409 12.23 -15.40 0.14
C SER A 409 11.15 -14.59 0.86
N ALA A 410 11.16 -13.27 0.68
CA ALA A 410 10.27 -12.34 1.36
C ALA A 410 9.94 -11.15 0.46
N ILE A 411 8.91 -10.39 0.85
CA ILE A 411 8.63 -9.09 0.26
C ILE A 411 9.53 -8.06 0.92
N GLY A 412 10.22 -7.27 0.10
CA GLY A 412 11.04 -6.15 0.54
C GLY A 412 10.91 -4.96 -0.39
N VAL A 413 11.64 -3.90 -0.06
CA VAL A 413 11.78 -2.76 -0.97
C VAL A 413 12.62 -3.20 -2.17
N SER A 414 12.18 -2.85 -3.39
CA SER A 414 12.84 -3.20 -4.66
C SER A 414 14.26 -2.62 -4.78
N GLY A 415 14.89 -2.68 -5.95
CA GLY A 415 16.23 -2.10 -6.15
C GLY A 415 17.30 -2.82 -5.33
N LEU A 416 18.35 -2.11 -4.92
CA LEU A 416 19.48 -2.73 -4.21
C LEU A 416 19.09 -3.33 -2.86
N SER A 417 18.03 -2.83 -2.22
CA SER A 417 17.56 -3.35 -0.94
C SER A 417 16.91 -4.72 -1.03
N LEU A 418 16.54 -5.21 -2.23
CA LEU A 418 15.98 -6.55 -2.39
C LEU A 418 17.06 -7.64 -2.37
N THR A 419 18.33 -7.29 -2.62
CA THR A 419 19.45 -8.22 -2.76
C THR A 419 19.57 -9.24 -1.61
N PRO A 420 19.44 -8.87 -0.32
CA PRO A 420 19.52 -9.82 0.78
C PRO A 420 18.41 -10.88 0.79
N LEU A 421 17.29 -10.63 0.10
CA LEU A 421 16.15 -11.56 0.06
C LEU A 421 16.25 -12.57 -1.08
N ILE A 422 17.25 -12.44 -1.96
CA ILE A 422 17.39 -13.33 -3.12
C ILE A 422 17.90 -14.70 -2.68
N VAL A 423 17.13 -15.73 -3.02
CA VAL A 423 17.43 -17.13 -2.65
C VAL A 423 18.39 -17.80 -3.62
N ASP A 424 18.79 -19.04 -3.31
CA ASP A 424 19.61 -19.92 -4.14
C ASP A 424 20.97 -19.34 -4.55
N ASN A 425 21.54 -18.45 -3.72
CA ASN A 425 22.78 -17.73 -4.00
C ASN A 425 22.76 -16.94 -5.33
N LYS A 426 21.58 -16.59 -5.84
CA LYS A 426 21.41 -15.85 -7.11
C LYS A 426 21.46 -14.34 -6.95
N TYR A 427 21.87 -13.83 -5.79
CA TYR A 427 21.97 -12.39 -5.52
C TYR A 427 22.88 -11.66 -6.52
N PHE A 428 23.92 -12.32 -7.02
CA PHE A 428 24.82 -11.76 -8.05
C PHE A 428 24.11 -11.59 -9.39
N TYR A 429 23.31 -12.58 -9.83
CA TYR A 429 22.47 -12.46 -11.02
C TYR A 429 21.42 -11.36 -10.85
N TYR A 430 20.83 -11.26 -9.66
CA TYR A 430 19.91 -10.17 -9.37
C TYR A 430 20.54 -8.80 -9.60
N LEU A 431 21.76 -8.58 -9.08
CA LEU A 431 22.53 -7.35 -9.26
C LEU A 431 22.89 -7.09 -10.73
N ILE A 432 23.27 -8.11 -11.49
CA ILE A 432 23.50 -7.98 -12.94
C ILE A 432 22.22 -7.50 -13.64
N GLY A 433 21.07 -8.08 -13.32
CA GLY A 433 19.79 -7.65 -13.91
C GLY A 433 19.44 -6.21 -13.57
N ILE A 434 19.75 -5.74 -12.36
CA ILE A 434 19.64 -4.31 -11.99
C ILE A 434 20.51 -3.44 -12.90
N VAL A 435 21.78 -3.80 -13.08
CA VAL A 435 22.71 -3.04 -13.91
C VAL A 435 22.27 -3.02 -15.37
N ILE A 436 21.77 -4.14 -15.89
CA ILE A 436 21.18 -4.22 -17.23
C ILE A 436 19.99 -3.27 -17.36
N ALA A 437 19.06 -3.27 -16.40
CA ALA A 437 17.91 -2.38 -16.41
C ALA A 437 18.33 -0.89 -16.33
N TYR A 438 19.33 -0.56 -15.51
CA TYR A 438 19.92 0.78 -15.44
C TYR A 438 20.51 1.20 -16.79
N ALA A 439 21.35 0.34 -17.39
CA ALA A 439 22.02 0.61 -18.65
C ALA A 439 21.03 0.76 -19.81
N CYS A 440 20.08 -0.16 -19.94
CA CYS A 440 19.07 -0.10 -21.00
C CYS A 440 18.11 1.08 -20.80
N GLY A 441 17.67 1.34 -19.56
CA GLY A 441 16.88 2.52 -19.24
C GLY A 441 17.61 3.82 -19.60
N PHE A 442 18.90 3.89 -19.27
CA PHE A 442 19.77 5.01 -19.65
C PHE A 442 19.85 5.16 -21.17
N ILE A 443 20.22 4.10 -21.90
CA ILE A 443 20.42 4.14 -23.36
C ILE A 443 19.14 4.55 -24.07
N PHE A 444 18.01 3.91 -23.75
CA PHE A 444 16.73 4.22 -24.40
C PHE A 444 16.28 5.65 -24.10
N THR A 445 16.41 6.12 -22.86
CA THR A 445 16.04 7.49 -22.53
C THR A 445 16.99 8.51 -23.14
N TYR A 446 18.29 8.28 -23.12
CA TYR A 446 19.30 9.19 -23.65
C TYR A 446 19.15 9.37 -25.16
N LEU A 447 18.96 8.27 -25.91
CA LEU A 447 18.85 8.31 -27.37
C LEU A 447 17.46 8.74 -27.84
N PHE A 448 16.39 8.22 -27.22
CA PHE A 448 15.02 8.34 -27.76
C PHE A 448 14.00 8.97 -26.81
N GLY A 449 14.26 8.94 -25.50
CA GLY A 449 13.28 9.33 -24.48
C GLY A 449 13.29 10.81 -24.11
N TYR A 450 14.44 11.49 -24.13
CA TYR A 450 14.56 12.87 -23.65
C TYR A 450 15.11 13.85 -24.70
N LYS A 451 14.43 14.99 -24.84
CA LYS A 451 14.85 16.19 -25.58
C LYS A 451 14.76 17.40 -24.66
N GLU A 452 15.61 18.40 -24.87
CA GLU A 452 15.72 19.54 -23.93
C GLU A 452 14.43 20.38 -23.85
N GLU A 453 13.75 20.54 -24.98
CA GLU A 453 12.43 21.20 -25.12
C GLU A 453 11.39 20.66 -24.11
N MET A 454 11.52 19.39 -23.70
CA MET A 454 10.60 18.75 -22.76
C MET A 454 10.72 19.30 -21.33
N SER A 455 11.84 19.96 -21.02
CA SER A 455 12.10 20.55 -19.70
C SER A 455 11.68 22.02 -19.57
N GLU A 456 11.22 22.66 -20.65
CA GLU A 456 10.84 24.08 -20.68
C GLU A 456 9.64 24.40 -19.78
N ASN A 457 8.73 23.43 -19.63
CA ASN A 457 7.55 23.56 -18.78
C ASN A 457 7.82 23.25 -17.30
N ILE A 458 9.04 22.80 -16.97
CA ILE A 458 9.47 22.56 -15.59
C ILE A 458 10.09 23.86 -15.06
N LYS A 459 9.21 24.81 -14.74
CA LYS A 459 9.54 26.04 -13.99
C LYS A 459 9.76 25.72 -12.53
#